data_AF-A0A1J5EXA9-F1
#
_entry.id   AF-A0A1J5EXA9-F1
#
_cell.length_a   1.000
_cell.length_b   1.000
_cell.length_c   1.000
_cell.angle_alpha   90.00
_cell.angle_beta   90.00
_cell.angle_gamma   90.00
#
_symmetry.space_group_name_H-M   'P 1'
#
loop_
_entity.id
_entity.type
_entity.pdbx_description
1 polymer ?
#
loop_
_entity_poly.entity_id
_entity_poly.type
_entity_poly.pdbx_seq_one_letter_code
_entity_poly.pdbx_strand_id
1 'polypeptide(L)'
;MQGIIMKITAIILLLGTLALAGQTSSQGTPDSTKVVALNNTICPVSQAKIGNMGKPVTVTYKGKIVQLCCAGCISAFTKDPEKYMKSISTDSTHSHH
;
A
#
# COMPACT_ATOMS: atom_id res chain seq x y z
N MET A 1 28.51 36.39 29.03
CA MET A 1 27.27 36.83 28.37
C MET A 1 27.45 38.27 27.94
N GLN A 2 27.32 38.58 26.64
CA GLN A 2 27.52 39.88 25.96
C GLN A 2 28.91 40.07 25.32
N GLY A 3 29.00 39.98 24.00
CA GLY A 3 30.21 40.30 23.23
C GLY A 3 30.29 39.68 21.83
N ILE A 4 29.75 38.46 21.65
CA ILE A 4 29.80 37.74 20.36
C ILE A 4 28.61 38.11 19.45
N ILE A 5 27.50 38.57 20.04
CA ILE A 5 26.23 38.83 19.34
C ILE A 5 26.31 40.06 18.40
N MET A 6 27.23 41.01 18.63
CA MET A 6 27.25 42.29 17.91
C MET A 6 27.99 42.27 16.56
N LYS A 7 28.86 41.28 16.31
CA LYS A 7 29.58 41.12 15.02
C LYS A 7 28.75 40.40 13.96
N ILE A 8 27.76 39.61 14.39
CA ILE A 8 26.94 38.76 13.52
C ILE A 8 25.95 39.63 12.70
N THR A 9 25.56 40.78 13.23
CA THR A 9 24.62 41.71 12.58
C THR A 9 25.22 42.42 11.36
N ALA A 10 26.55 42.47 11.21
CA ALA A 10 27.21 43.17 10.11
C ALA A 10 27.50 42.30 8.86
N ILE A 11 27.39 40.97 8.96
CA ILE A 11 27.75 40.04 7.86
C ILE A 11 26.52 39.61 7.04
N ILE A 12 25.30 39.86 7.51
CA ILE A 12 24.06 39.38 6.89
C ILE A 12 23.56 40.29 5.73
N LEU A 13 24.25 41.39 5.43
CA LEU A 13 23.75 42.41 4.49
C LEU A 13 24.23 42.32 3.03
N LEU A 14 25.00 41.30 2.60
CA LEU A 14 25.60 41.33 1.25
C LEU A 14 25.47 40.07 0.38
N LEU A 15 24.89 38.96 0.85
CA LEU A 15 24.75 37.74 0.02
C LEU A 15 23.44 37.01 0.35
N GLY A 16 22.39 37.31 -0.41
CA GLY A 16 21.07 36.70 -0.18
C GLY A 16 20.18 36.71 -1.41
N THR A 17 20.75 36.52 -2.60
CA THR A 17 19.97 36.16 -3.79
C THR A 17 19.59 34.68 -3.72
N LEU A 18 18.33 34.43 -4.07
CA LEU A 18 17.63 33.16 -4.30
C LEU A 18 16.96 32.53 -3.09
N ALA A 19 15.67 32.84 -3.04
CA ALA A 19 14.66 32.20 -2.25
C ALA A 19 14.22 30.84 -2.85
N LEU A 20 13.65 30.02 -1.97
CA LEU A 20 12.58 29.03 -2.15
C LEU A 20 12.96 27.54 -2.19
N ALA A 21 12.52 26.90 -1.10
CA ALA A 21 12.05 25.52 -0.97
C ALA A 21 13.08 24.43 -1.24
N GLY A 22 13.47 23.59 -0.30
CA GLY A 22 12.67 23.05 0.79
C GLY A 22 12.96 21.55 0.83
N GLN A 23 13.42 21.10 2.00
CA GLN A 23 13.08 19.81 2.58
C GLN A 23 13.71 18.58 1.92
N THR A 24 14.77 18.12 2.58
CA THR A 24 15.07 16.71 2.84
C THR A 24 13.96 15.74 2.43
N SER A 25 14.28 14.88 1.48
CA SER A 25 13.71 13.54 1.36
C SER A 25 14.93 12.66 1.11
N SER A 26 15.62 12.26 2.16
CA SER A 26 15.41 10.93 2.75
C SER A 26 14.96 9.95 1.67
N GLN A 27 15.92 9.46 0.88
CA GLN A 27 15.78 8.15 0.26
C GLN A 27 15.90 7.11 1.37
N GLY A 28 14.92 7.10 2.28
CA GLY A 28 14.45 5.83 2.79
C GLY A 28 13.99 5.09 1.56
N THR A 29 14.72 4.04 1.19
CA THR A 29 14.16 2.96 0.39
C THR A 29 12.74 2.75 0.89
N PRO A 30 11.71 2.81 0.04
CA PRO A 30 10.47 2.22 0.44
C PRO A 30 10.80 0.73 0.55
N ASP A 31 11.09 0.28 1.76
CA ASP A 31 10.61 -1.01 2.26
C ASP A 31 9.08 -0.95 2.16
N SER A 32 8.64 -0.90 0.91
CA SER A 32 7.27 -0.82 0.47
C SER A 32 6.82 -2.23 0.71
N THR A 33 6.10 -2.45 1.80
CA THR A 33 5.33 -3.67 2.01
C THR A 33 4.72 -4.04 0.66
N LYS A 34 5.29 -5.05 -0.01
CA LYS A 34 4.91 -5.41 -1.37
C LYS A 34 3.50 -5.92 -1.27
N VAL A 35 2.52 -5.07 -1.55
CA VAL A 35 1.12 -5.48 -1.56
C VAL A 35 0.97 -6.40 -2.76
N VAL A 36 0.93 -7.71 -2.52
CA VAL A 36 0.90 -8.74 -3.56
C VAL A 36 -0.54 -8.92 -4.00
N ALA A 37 -0.87 -8.49 -5.21
CA ALA A 37 -2.13 -8.89 -5.81
C ALA A 37 -2.10 -10.38 -6.15
N LEU A 38 -3.06 -11.14 -5.62
CA LEU A 38 -3.18 -12.58 -5.90
C LEU A 38 -3.89 -12.86 -7.22
N ASN A 39 -4.55 -11.84 -7.80
CA ASN A 39 -5.23 -11.91 -9.11
C ASN A 39 -6.06 -13.18 -9.32
N ASN A 40 -6.71 -13.67 -8.25
CA ASN A 40 -7.47 -14.89 -8.26
C ASN A 40 -8.72 -14.75 -9.12
N THR A 41 -8.97 -15.74 -9.98
CA THR A 41 -10.13 -15.73 -10.89
C THR A 41 -11.34 -16.49 -10.31
N ILE A 42 -11.10 -17.28 -9.26
CA ILE A 42 -12.10 -18.01 -8.49
C ILE A 42 -12.25 -17.37 -7.10
N CYS A 43 -13.48 -17.19 -6.65
CA CYS A 43 -13.78 -16.67 -5.32
C CYS A 43 -13.44 -17.72 -4.25
N PRO A 44 -12.58 -17.43 -3.27
CA PRO A 44 -12.21 -18.40 -2.24
C PRO A 44 -13.35 -18.76 -1.30
N VAL A 45 -14.35 -17.88 -1.18
CA VAL A 45 -15.52 -18.10 -0.31
C VAL A 45 -16.53 -19.03 -0.95
N SER A 46 -16.94 -18.72 -2.18
CA SER A 46 -18.04 -19.41 -2.88
C SER A 46 -17.57 -20.42 -3.93
N GLN A 47 -16.26 -20.47 -4.23
CA GLN A 47 -15.67 -21.25 -5.33
C GLN A 47 -16.25 -20.90 -6.72
N ALA A 48 -16.96 -19.77 -6.83
CA ALA A 48 -17.53 -19.29 -8.09
C ALA A 48 -16.56 -18.34 -8.81
N LYS A 49 -16.65 -18.27 -10.14
CA LYS A 49 -15.86 -17.33 -10.94
C LYS A 49 -16.16 -15.88 -10.55
N ILE A 50 -15.11 -15.08 -10.40
CA ILE A 50 -15.22 -13.64 -10.13
C ILE A 50 -16.02 -12.98 -11.27
N GLY A 51 -17.01 -12.16 -10.92
CA GLY A 51 -17.91 -11.51 -11.88
C GLY A 51 -19.17 -12.32 -12.27
N ASN A 52 -19.25 -13.60 -11.92
CA ASN A 52 -20.45 -14.42 -12.22
C ASN A 52 -21.63 -14.14 -11.29
N MET A 53 -21.37 -13.60 -10.09
CA MET A 53 -22.35 -13.39 -9.02
C MET A 53 -22.62 -11.90 -8.75
N GLY A 54 -22.19 -11.02 -9.66
CA GLY A 54 -22.34 -9.57 -9.54
C GLY A 54 -21.02 -8.81 -9.64
N LYS A 55 -20.97 -7.61 -9.06
CA LYS A 55 -19.76 -6.78 -9.10
C LYS A 55 -18.68 -7.40 -8.21
N PRO A 56 -17.49 -7.68 -8.79
CA PRO A 56 -16.38 -8.19 -8.01
C PRO A 56 -15.88 -7.14 -7.02
N VAL A 57 -15.48 -7.59 -5.85
CA VAL A 57 -14.99 -6.73 -4.76
C VAL A 57 -13.61 -7.20 -4.34
N THR A 58 -12.77 -6.26 -3.95
CA THR A 58 -11.35 -6.55 -3.68
C THR A 58 -11.04 -6.18 -2.25
N VAL A 59 -10.39 -7.08 -1.50
CA VAL A 59 -10.06 -6.91 -0.09
C VAL A 59 -8.56 -7.10 0.13
N THR A 60 -7.96 -6.29 0.99
CA THR A 60 -6.54 -6.42 1.34
C THR A 60 -6.42 -7.15 2.67
N TYR A 61 -5.71 -8.27 2.71
CA TYR A 61 -5.46 -9.05 3.91
C TYR A 61 -4.00 -9.50 4.00
N LYS A 62 -3.32 -9.19 5.11
CA LYS A 62 -1.88 -9.48 5.31
C LYS A 62 -0.98 -9.02 4.15
N GLY A 63 -1.25 -7.82 3.61
CA GLY A 63 -0.50 -7.30 2.46
C GLY A 63 -0.75 -8.05 1.15
N LYS A 64 -1.82 -8.85 1.06
CA LYS A 64 -2.24 -9.53 -0.16
C LYS A 64 -3.61 -9.03 -0.59
N ILE A 65 -3.76 -8.77 -1.87
CA ILE A 65 -5.04 -8.33 -2.45
C ILE A 65 -5.78 -9.57 -2.94
N VAL A 66 -6.98 -9.79 -2.39
CA VAL A 66 -7.88 -10.90 -2.70
C VAL A 66 -9.10 -10.36 -3.43
N GLN A 67 -9.47 -10.99 -4.53
CA GLN A 67 -10.73 -10.72 -5.22
C GLN A 67 -11.83 -11.67 -4.75
N LEU A 68 -13.03 -11.12 -4.53
CA LEU A 68 -14.24 -11.84 -4.15
C LEU A 68 -15.32 -11.59 -5.20
N CYS A 69 -16.19 -12.57 -5.45
CA CYS A 69 -17.15 -12.49 -6.54
C CYS A 69 -18.32 -11.53 -6.28
N CYS A 70 -18.62 -11.21 -5.02
CA CYS A 70 -19.72 -10.33 -4.62
C CYS A 70 -19.53 -9.78 -3.20
N ALA A 71 -20.30 -8.74 -2.83
CA ALA A 71 -20.27 -8.14 -1.49
C ALA A 71 -20.65 -9.13 -0.37
N GLY A 72 -21.52 -10.10 -0.63
CA GLY A 72 -21.87 -11.13 0.35
C GLY A 72 -20.68 -12.01 0.75
N CYS A 73 -19.70 -12.18 -0.14
CA CYS A 73 -18.47 -12.90 0.17
C CYS A 73 -17.56 -12.12 1.13
N ILE A 74 -17.70 -10.79 1.25
CA ILE A 74 -16.91 -9.99 2.19
C ILE A 74 -17.20 -10.45 3.61
N SER A 75 -18.48 -10.51 4.00
CA SER A 75 -18.88 -10.90 5.36
C SER A 75 -18.41 -12.30 5.75
N ALA A 76 -18.43 -13.23 4.80
CA ALA A 76 -17.91 -14.57 5.01
C ALA A 76 -16.37 -14.57 5.11
N PHE A 77 -15.70 -13.87 4.19
CA PHE A 77 -14.24 -13.72 4.22
C PHE A 77 -13.76 -13.08 5.53
N THR A 78 -14.44 -12.05 6.04
CA THR A 78 -14.10 -11.38 7.30
C THR A 78 -14.31 -12.26 8.52
N LYS A 79 -15.23 -13.23 8.48
CA LYS A 79 -15.41 -14.20 9.59
C LYS A 79 -14.23 -15.15 9.72
N ASP A 80 -13.68 -15.61 8.60
CA ASP A 80 -12.65 -16.66 8.57
C ASP A 80 -11.58 -16.42 7.49
N PRO A 81 -10.88 -15.26 7.49
CA PRO A 81 -10.02 -14.87 6.37
C PRO A 81 -8.85 -15.85 6.19
N GLU A 82 -8.28 -16.38 7.28
CA GLU A 82 -7.17 -17.33 7.20
C GLU A 82 -7.55 -18.66 6.56
N LYS A 83 -8.78 -19.14 6.78
CA LYS A 83 -9.31 -20.35 6.13
C LYS A 83 -9.38 -20.17 4.62
N TYR A 84 -9.92 -19.04 4.18
CA TYR A 84 -10.07 -18.73 2.75
C TYR A 84 -8.74 -18.43 2.06
N MET A 85 -7.81 -17.75 2.76
CA MET A 85 -6.48 -17.48 2.23
C MET A 85 -5.67 -18.75 1.93
N LYS A 86 -5.84 -19.83 2.72
CA LYS A 86 -5.23 -21.13 2.42
C LYS A 86 -5.76 -21.74 1.12
N SER A 87 -7.03 -21.48 0.77
CA SER A 87 -7.64 -21.98 -0.47
C SER A 87 -7.22 -21.20 -1.72
N ILE A 88 -6.66 -19.99 -1.61
CA ILE A 88 -6.24 -19.19 -2.78
C ILE A 88 -4.85 -19.62 -3.27
N SER A 89 -3.99 -20.09 -2.37
CA SER A 89 -2.63 -20.53 -2.68
C SER A 89 -2.58 -21.71 -3.66
N THR A 90 -3.65 -22.48 -3.79
CA THR A 90 -3.74 -23.60 -4.73
C THR A 90 -4.10 -23.16 -6.16
N ASP A 91 -4.64 -21.95 -6.34
CA ASP A 91 -5.06 -21.39 -7.65
C ASP A 91 -4.07 -20.32 -8.17
N SER A 92 -3.28 -19.72 -7.29
CA SER A 92 -2.33 -18.63 -7.64
C SER A 92 -1.11 -19.11 -8.46
N THR A 93 -0.97 -20.42 -8.70
CA THR A 93 0.01 -20.98 -9.66
C THR A 93 -0.60 -21.16 -11.05
N HIS A 94 -1.68 -20.44 -11.39
CA HIS A 94 -1.92 -20.11 -12.80
C HIS A 94 -1.02 -18.93 -13.20
N SER A 95 0.30 -19.15 -13.10
CA SER A 95 1.25 -18.50 -14.02
C SER A 95 0.80 -18.93 -15.40
N HIS A 96 0.08 -18.04 -16.08
CA HIS A 96 -0.13 -18.11 -17.51
C HIS A 96 1.27 -18.03 -18.12
N HIS A 97 1.83 -19.21 -18.43
CA HIS A 97 2.99 -19.36 -19.30
C HIS A 97 2.48 -19.65 -20.71
#